data_AF-A0A6P5F4G0-F1
#
_entry.id   AF-A0A6P5F4G0-F1
#
_cell.length_a   1.000
_cell.length_b   1.000
_cell.length_c   1.000
_cell.angle_alpha   90.00
_cell.angle_beta   90.00
_cell.angle_gamma   90.00
#
_symmetry.space_group_name_H-M   'P 1'
#
loop_
_entity.id
_entity.type
_entity.pdbx_description
1 polymer ?
#
loop_
_entity_poly.entity_id
_entity_poly.type
_entity_poly.pdbx_seq_one_letter_code
_entity_poly.pdbx_strand_id
1 'polypeptide(L)'
;MSSSSFLCLAFTLILGGSIVVGVRGNDFTRDFDVVWGRENARILDGGRLLELSLDQRSGSRIESKNRFLFGRVDLQIKLVAGGSAGTITSFYICSGGATHDEVDFEFLGNVSGEPYILHTNIFSHGKGGKEQQFYLWFDPTQDFHTYSILWNPLNIILFVDDTPIRVFKNYEAYGVPFPKNQPVRAFASIWDADDWATQGGRIKTDWSKAPFVASYRNFRANACVWTGDYPACGDTKWMQQELDWWSWMTLSWVRMNYLLYDYCTDTKRFGYGFPPECALPN
;
A
#
# COMPACT_ATOMS: atom_id res chain seq x y z
N MET A 1 -24.04 -81.69 15.32
CA MET A 1 -24.16 -80.54 14.38
C MET A 1 -24.61 -79.33 15.17
N SER A 2 -23.68 -78.45 15.53
CA SER A 2 -23.98 -77.10 16.01
C SER A 2 -22.71 -76.28 15.77
N SER A 3 -22.85 -75.28 14.90
CA SER A 3 -21.80 -74.36 14.48
C SER A 3 -21.61 -73.28 15.55
N SER A 4 -20.37 -72.87 15.81
CA SER A 4 -20.09 -71.62 16.52
C SER A 4 -18.87 -70.96 15.90
N SER A 5 -19.17 -70.07 14.96
CA SER A 5 -18.25 -69.16 14.30
C SER A 5 -17.77 -68.08 15.27
N PHE A 6 -16.47 -68.01 15.53
CA PHE A 6 -15.86 -66.84 16.17
C PHE A 6 -15.35 -65.89 15.09
N LEU A 7 -16.05 -64.75 14.92
CA LEU A 7 -15.62 -63.63 14.10
C LEU A 7 -14.41 -62.94 14.75
N CYS A 8 -13.25 -62.98 14.10
CA CYS A 8 -12.13 -62.08 14.39
C CYS A 8 -12.45 -60.69 13.80
N LEU A 9 -12.81 -59.72 14.65
CA LEU A 9 -12.89 -58.32 14.27
C LEU A 9 -11.47 -57.74 14.20
N ALA A 10 -10.96 -57.56 12.98
CA ALA A 10 -9.77 -56.77 12.73
C ALA A 10 -10.11 -55.28 12.89
N PHE A 11 -9.58 -54.64 13.94
CA PHE A 11 -9.61 -53.18 14.09
C PHE A 11 -8.58 -52.57 13.14
N THR A 12 -9.01 -52.10 11.98
CA THR A 12 -8.19 -51.24 11.10
C THR A 12 -8.09 -49.86 11.75
N LEU A 13 -6.91 -49.55 12.29
CA LEU A 13 -6.57 -48.22 12.79
C LEU A 13 -6.47 -47.26 11.59
N ILE A 14 -7.53 -46.52 11.31
CA ILE A 14 -7.49 -45.44 10.32
C ILE A 14 -6.70 -44.29 10.97
N LEU A 15 -5.42 -44.20 10.64
CA LEU A 15 -4.61 -43.00 10.89
C LEU A 15 -5.22 -41.86 10.07
N GLY A 16 -6.11 -41.09 10.71
CA GLY A 16 -6.60 -39.83 10.18
C GLY A 16 -5.43 -38.87 10.08
N GLY A 17 -4.78 -38.83 8.92
CA GLY A 17 -3.84 -37.78 8.59
C GLY A 17 -4.58 -36.46 8.60
N SER A 18 -4.37 -35.66 9.64
CA SER A 18 -4.77 -34.26 9.61
C SER A 18 -4.01 -33.62 8.47
N ILE A 19 -4.71 -33.32 7.36
CA ILE A 19 -4.20 -32.42 6.34
C ILE A 19 -4.04 -31.09 7.04
N VAL A 20 -2.82 -30.79 7.49
CA VAL A 20 -2.44 -29.42 7.82
C VAL A 20 -2.49 -28.69 6.49
N VAL A 21 -3.63 -28.08 6.19
CA VAL A 21 -3.71 -27.06 5.15
C VAL A 21 -2.86 -25.93 5.70
N GLY A 22 -1.56 -25.93 5.35
CA GLY A 22 -0.69 -24.83 5.67
C GLY A 22 -1.38 -23.57 5.18
N VAL A 23 -1.62 -22.60 6.07
CA VAL A 23 -1.97 -21.24 5.67
C VAL A 23 -0.86 -20.84 4.70
N ARG A 24 -1.18 -20.79 3.40
CA ARG A 24 -0.18 -20.43 2.40
C ARG A 24 0.26 -19.02 2.74
N GLY A 25 1.50 -18.89 3.22
CA GLY A 25 2.08 -17.60 3.55
C GLY A 25 2.07 -16.65 2.36
N ASN A 26 2.30 -15.38 2.66
CA ASN A 26 2.43 -14.32 1.67
C ASN A 26 3.67 -14.60 0.79
N ASP A 27 3.49 -14.56 -0.53
CA ASP A 27 4.52 -14.97 -1.49
C ASP A 27 4.49 -14.06 -2.73
N PHE A 28 5.51 -13.22 -2.89
CA PHE A 28 5.62 -12.30 -4.01
C PHE A 28 5.73 -13.02 -5.37
N THR A 29 6.29 -14.23 -5.43
CA THR A 29 6.37 -15.02 -6.67
C THR A 29 4.99 -15.43 -7.13
N ARG A 30 4.12 -15.76 -6.17
CA ARG A 30 2.73 -16.12 -6.43
C ARG A 30 1.91 -14.89 -6.79
N ASP A 31 2.04 -13.82 -6.01
CA ASP A 31 1.06 -12.72 -5.98
C ASP A 31 1.39 -11.57 -6.94
N PHE A 32 2.64 -11.45 -7.41
CA PHE A 32 3.11 -10.31 -8.21
C PHE A 32 3.87 -10.74 -9.48
N ASP A 33 3.86 -9.84 -10.47
CA ASP A 33 4.75 -9.85 -11.62
C ASP A 33 5.74 -8.69 -11.54
N VAL A 34 6.99 -8.93 -11.93
CA VAL A 34 7.98 -7.85 -12.12
C VAL A 34 7.78 -7.26 -13.51
N VAL A 35 7.26 -6.03 -13.55
CA VAL A 35 6.83 -5.34 -14.77
C VAL A 35 7.85 -4.32 -15.29
N TRP A 36 8.86 -3.98 -14.48
CA TRP A 36 9.97 -3.13 -14.88
C TRP A 36 11.24 -3.44 -14.08
N GLY A 37 12.41 -3.32 -14.72
CA GLY A 37 13.72 -3.45 -14.06
C GLY A 37 13.94 -4.80 -13.39
N ARG A 38 13.81 -5.89 -14.16
CA ARG A 38 13.85 -7.27 -13.62
C ARG A 38 15.17 -7.60 -12.94
N GLU A 39 16.27 -7.09 -13.47
CA GLU A 39 17.61 -7.17 -12.91
C GLU A 39 17.73 -6.51 -11.53
N ASN A 40 16.83 -5.56 -11.24
CA ASN A 40 16.78 -4.76 -10.02
C ASN A 40 15.64 -5.19 -9.07
N ALA A 41 14.99 -6.33 -9.34
CA ALA A 41 13.99 -6.91 -8.44
C ALA A 41 14.44 -8.30 -7.98
N ARG A 42 14.54 -8.51 -6.67
CA ARG A 42 14.94 -9.78 -6.07
C ARG A 42 13.87 -10.29 -5.13
N ILE A 43 13.36 -11.49 -5.42
CA ILE A 43 12.45 -12.21 -4.52
C ILE A 43 13.28 -13.25 -3.76
N LEU A 44 13.32 -13.10 -2.44
CA LEU A 44 14.16 -13.85 -1.52
C LEU A 44 13.29 -14.65 -0.52
N ASP A 45 13.94 -15.44 0.32
CA ASP A 45 13.33 -16.18 1.43
C ASP A 45 12.11 -17.03 1.05
N GLY A 46 12.17 -17.63 -0.15
CA GLY A 46 11.09 -18.45 -0.69
C GLY A 46 9.83 -17.64 -1.00
N GLY A 47 9.96 -16.38 -1.44
CA GLY A 47 8.83 -15.53 -1.79
C GLY A 47 8.43 -14.51 -0.73
N ARG A 48 9.02 -14.55 0.48
CA ARG A 48 8.55 -13.77 1.64
C ARG A 48 9.15 -12.38 1.73
N LEU A 49 10.27 -12.14 1.07
CA LEU A 49 10.97 -10.87 1.03
C LEU A 49 11.16 -10.46 -0.42
N LEU A 50 10.83 -9.20 -0.73
CA LEU A 50 11.12 -8.57 -1.99
C LEU A 50 12.07 -7.41 -1.74
N GLU A 51 13.13 -7.32 -2.54
CA GLU A 51 13.98 -6.14 -2.63
C GLU A 51 13.82 -5.53 -4.02
N LEU A 52 13.46 -4.24 -4.06
CA LEU A 52 13.48 -3.44 -5.27
C LEU A 52 14.64 -2.47 -5.16
N SER A 53 15.48 -2.43 -6.19
CA SER A 53 16.64 -1.56 -6.26
C SER A 53 16.56 -0.53 -7.37
N LEU A 54 17.32 0.55 -7.18
CA LEU A 54 17.52 1.63 -8.13
C LEU A 54 19.03 1.88 -8.30
N ASP A 55 19.46 1.95 -9.55
CA ASP A 55 20.79 2.38 -9.95
C ASP A 55 20.71 3.31 -11.18
N GLN A 56 21.85 3.79 -11.68
CA GLN A 56 21.90 4.72 -12.82
C GLN A 56 21.26 4.18 -14.10
N ARG A 57 21.05 2.86 -14.20
CA ARG A 57 20.50 2.23 -15.40
C ARG A 57 18.99 2.13 -15.32
N SER A 58 18.45 1.71 -14.18
CA SER A 58 17.00 1.50 -14.03
C SER A 58 16.55 1.46 -12.57
N GLY A 59 15.30 1.86 -12.33
CA GLY A 59 14.56 1.47 -11.14
C GLY A 59 13.97 0.06 -11.28
N SER A 60 12.98 -0.26 -10.45
CA SER A 60 12.24 -1.51 -10.55
C SER A 60 10.80 -1.35 -10.06
N ARG A 61 9.88 -2.16 -10.61
CA ARG A 61 8.46 -2.11 -10.28
C ARG A 61 7.80 -3.48 -10.38
N ILE A 62 6.94 -3.78 -9.41
CA ILE A 62 6.05 -4.95 -9.41
C ILE A 62 4.59 -4.53 -9.51
N GLU A 63 3.74 -5.42 -10.03
CA GLU A 63 2.29 -5.28 -10.01
C GLU A 63 1.61 -6.56 -9.53
N SER A 64 0.50 -6.44 -8.79
CA SER A 64 -0.24 -7.61 -8.33
C SER A 64 -0.92 -8.31 -9.50
N LYS A 65 -0.87 -9.64 -9.54
CA LYS A 65 -1.53 -10.44 -10.60
C LYS A 65 -3.05 -10.33 -10.58
N ASN A 66 -3.62 -10.14 -9.40
CA ASN A 66 -5.05 -9.86 -9.21
C ASN A 66 -5.35 -8.37 -9.33
N ARG A 67 -6.57 -8.06 -9.78
CA ARG A 67 -7.20 -6.75 -9.65
C ARG A 67 -8.21 -6.81 -8.52
N PHE A 68 -8.45 -5.68 -7.87
CA PHE A 68 -9.34 -5.56 -6.72
C PHE A 68 -10.34 -4.43 -6.94
N LEU A 69 -11.54 -4.58 -6.42
CA LEU A 69 -12.51 -3.49 -6.33
C LEU A 69 -12.98 -3.42 -4.87
N PHE A 70 -12.45 -2.43 -4.16
CA PHE A 70 -12.49 -2.31 -2.71
C PHE A 70 -11.74 -3.40 -1.95
N GLY A 71 -11.30 -3.06 -0.74
CA GLY A 71 -10.56 -3.94 0.14
C GLY A 71 -9.68 -3.20 1.13
N ARG A 72 -8.97 -3.98 1.94
CA ARG A 72 -7.80 -3.53 2.67
C ARG A 72 -6.55 -4.21 2.11
N VAL A 73 -5.56 -3.39 1.74
CA VAL A 73 -4.27 -3.84 1.24
C VAL A 73 -3.18 -3.36 2.19
N ASP A 74 -2.47 -4.31 2.80
CA ASP A 74 -1.38 -4.07 3.73
C ASP A 74 -0.05 -4.48 3.08
N LEU A 75 0.99 -3.68 3.28
CA LEU A 75 2.35 -4.01 2.88
C LEU A 75 3.33 -3.54 3.95
N GLN A 76 4.26 -4.42 4.33
CA GLN A 76 5.36 -4.00 5.19
C GLN A 76 6.53 -3.53 4.36
N ILE A 77 7.03 -2.34 4.67
CA ILE A 77 8.08 -1.67 3.92
C ILE A 77 9.18 -1.24 4.88
N LYS A 78 10.43 -1.48 4.49
CA LYS A 78 11.62 -0.89 5.10
C LYS A 78 12.36 -0.10 4.02
N LEU A 79 12.59 1.18 4.29
CA LEU A 79 13.10 2.14 3.30
C LEU A 79 14.62 2.06 3.16
N VAL A 80 15.12 2.74 2.13
CA VAL A 80 16.56 2.84 1.83
C VAL A 80 17.29 3.52 2.99
N ALA A 81 18.27 2.83 3.57
CA ALA A 81 19.10 3.38 4.63
C ALA A 81 20.18 4.33 4.09
N GLY A 82 20.62 5.28 4.93
CA GLY A 82 21.68 6.22 4.57
C GLY A 82 21.18 7.34 3.64
N GLY A 83 22.02 7.76 2.69
CA GLY A 83 21.70 8.84 1.77
C GLY A 83 20.83 8.33 0.64
N SER A 84 19.58 8.78 0.60
CA SER A 84 18.55 8.36 -0.35
C SER A 84 17.90 9.54 -1.10
N ALA A 85 18.51 10.72 -1.01
CA ALA A 85 18.05 11.92 -1.70
C ALA A 85 17.81 11.64 -3.19
N GLY A 86 16.75 12.22 -3.73
CA GLY A 86 16.31 12.05 -5.12
C GLY A 86 15.46 10.80 -5.37
N THR A 87 15.54 9.79 -4.50
CA THR A 87 14.79 8.54 -4.69
C THR A 87 13.37 8.61 -4.15
N ILE A 88 12.45 7.92 -4.83
CA ILE A 88 11.11 7.61 -4.31
C ILE A 88 10.93 6.10 -4.24
N THR A 89 10.58 5.63 -3.04
CA THR A 89 10.02 4.29 -2.82
C THR A 89 8.50 4.42 -2.80
N SER A 90 7.75 3.54 -3.45
CA SER A 90 6.28 3.67 -3.51
C SER A 90 5.53 2.38 -3.17
N PHE A 91 4.32 2.56 -2.65
CA PHE A 91 3.29 1.54 -2.55
C PHE A 91 1.95 2.20 -2.87
N TYR A 92 1.28 1.72 -3.91
CA TYR A 92 0.06 2.36 -4.40
C TYR A 92 -0.91 1.35 -5.01
N ILE A 93 -2.16 1.75 -5.13
CA ILE A 93 -3.16 1.04 -5.95
C ILE A 93 -3.54 1.91 -7.13
N CYS A 94 -3.63 1.34 -8.33
CA CYS A 94 -3.96 2.10 -9.55
C CYS A 94 -4.76 1.25 -10.55
N SER A 95 -5.74 1.85 -11.22
CA SER A 95 -6.51 1.19 -12.30
C SER A 95 -5.81 1.25 -13.68
N GLY A 96 -4.87 2.17 -13.86
CA GLY A 96 -4.11 2.40 -15.09
C GLY A 96 -4.88 3.19 -16.16
N GLY A 97 -4.14 3.72 -17.13
CA GLY A 97 -4.68 4.55 -18.23
C GLY A 97 -4.80 6.04 -17.88
N ALA A 98 -5.31 6.84 -18.82
CA ALA A 98 -5.35 8.30 -18.68
C ALA A 98 -6.38 8.79 -17.65
N THR A 99 -7.44 8.03 -17.41
CA THR A 99 -8.53 8.36 -16.47
C THR A 99 -8.49 7.47 -15.24
N HIS A 100 -7.28 7.07 -14.81
CA HIS A 100 -7.10 6.11 -13.72
C HIS A 100 -7.64 6.64 -12.39
N ASP A 101 -8.01 5.71 -11.52
CA ASP A 101 -8.12 5.98 -10.09
C ASP A 101 -6.86 5.45 -9.42
N GLU A 102 -6.32 6.20 -8.45
CA GLU A 102 -5.05 5.86 -7.80
C GLU A 102 -4.99 6.40 -6.36
N VAL A 103 -4.32 5.65 -5.49
CA VAL A 103 -4.10 6.01 -4.07
C VAL A 103 -2.67 5.66 -3.71
N ASP A 104 -1.93 6.66 -3.24
CA ASP A 104 -0.47 6.59 -3.16
C ASP A 104 0.07 6.68 -1.74
N PHE A 105 1.07 5.85 -1.47
CA PHE A 105 2.17 6.15 -0.56
C PHE A 105 3.46 6.30 -1.37
N GLU A 106 4.10 7.45 -1.25
CA GLU A 106 5.40 7.74 -1.82
C GLU A 106 6.34 8.19 -0.69
N PHE A 107 7.48 7.54 -0.55
CA PHE A 107 8.49 7.88 0.45
C PHE A 107 9.62 8.62 -0.24
N LEU A 108 9.68 9.91 0.02
CA LEU A 108 10.67 10.82 -0.54
C LEU A 108 11.94 10.69 0.28
N GLY A 109 12.99 10.16 -0.35
CA GLY A 109 14.30 10.01 0.27
C GLY A 109 14.97 11.34 0.59
N ASN A 110 16.00 11.28 1.41
CA ASN A 110 16.68 12.46 1.92
C ASN A 110 18.19 12.22 2.10
N VAL A 111 18.94 13.28 2.38
CA VAL A 111 20.36 13.14 2.75
C VAL A 111 20.49 12.40 4.08
N SER A 112 21.62 11.71 4.29
CA SER A 112 21.86 10.95 5.51
C SER A 112 21.64 11.80 6.77
N GLY A 113 20.83 11.29 7.70
CA GLY A 113 20.54 11.95 8.98
C GLY A 113 19.34 12.89 8.96
N GLU A 114 18.80 13.22 7.78
CA GLU A 114 17.56 13.99 7.64
C GLU A 114 16.35 13.04 7.50
N PRO A 115 15.16 13.44 7.99
CA PRO A 115 13.99 12.58 7.99
C PRO A 115 13.45 12.34 6.57
N TYR A 116 12.91 11.14 6.35
CA TYR A 116 12.05 10.84 5.22
C TYR A 116 10.75 11.65 5.27
N ILE A 117 10.20 11.94 4.09
CA ILE A 117 8.83 12.47 3.97
C ILE A 117 7.95 11.37 3.40
N LEU A 118 6.85 11.06 4.11
CA LEU A 118 5.77 10.26 3.57
C LEU A 118 4.79 11.17 2.84
N HIS A 119 4.66 10.96 1.55
CA HIS A 119 3.77 11.67 0.66
C HIS A 119 2.59 10.76 0.29
N THR A 120 1.38 11.31 0.31
CA THR A 120 0.16 10.60 -0.09
C THR A 120 -0.61 11.41 -1.12
N ASN A 121 -1.21 10.74 -2.10
CA ASN A 121 -2.04 11.38 -3.11
C ASN A 121 -3.24 10.50 -3.45
N ILE A 122 -4.28 11.11 -4.01
CA ILE A 122 -5.52 10.42 -4.40
C ILE A 122 -5.99 10.97 -5.75
N PHE A 123 -6.00 10.11 -6.75
CA PHE A 123 -6.51 10.37 -8.09
C PHE A 123 -7.88 9.76 -8.26
N SER A 124 -8.76 10.51 -8.92
CA SER A 124 -10.04 10.01 -9.38
C SER A 124 -10.29 10.50 -10.79
N HIS A 125 -10.56 9.57 -11.72
CA HIS A 125 -10.69 9.85 -13.15
C HIS A 125 -9.50 10.63 -13.73
N GLY A 126 -8.28 10.27 -13.34
CA GLY A 126 -7.03 10.88 -13.77
C GLY A 126 -6.72 12.24 -13.12
N LYS A 127 -7.54 12.69 -12.16
CA LYS A 127 -7.34 13.96 -11.44
C LYS A 127 -6.85 13.72 -10.02
N GLY A 128 -5.55 13.92 -9.82
CA GLY A 128 -4.90 13.93 -8.52
C GLY A 128 -4.92 15.30 -7.89
N GLY A 129 -3.76 15.77 -7.44
CA GLY A 129 -3.58 17.08 -6.84
C GLY A 129 -4.07 17.19 -5.41
N LYS A 130 -4.08 16.04 -4.71
CA LYS A 130 -4.55 15.90 -3.33
C LYS A 130 -3.39 15.49 -2.44
N GLU A 131 -2.25 16.12 -2.61
CA GLU A 131 -1.02 15.78 -1.92
C GLU A 131 -1.12 16.11 -0.42
N GLN A 132 -0.71 15.17 0.43
CA GLN A 132 -0.42 15.43 1.85
C GLN A 132 0.94 14.84 2.19
N GLN A 133 1.75 15.57 2.94
CA GLN A 133 3.10 15.15 3.34
C GLN A 133 3.22 15.09 4.85
N PHE A 134 3.91 14.06 5.35
CA PHE A 134 4.09 13.81 6.77
C PHE A 134 5.54 13.46 7.09
N TYR A 135 6.03 13.86 8.26
CA TYR A 135 7.11 13.11 8.91
C TYR A 135 6.55 11.84 9.56
N LEU A 136 7.41 10.86 9.77
CA LEU A 136 7.08 9.66 10.54
C LEU A 136 7.59 9.80 11.97
N TRP A 137 6.91 9.18 12.93
CA TRP A 137 7.29 9.16 14.35
C TRP A 137 8.35 8.09 14.69
N PHE A 138 9.00 7.54 13.68
CA PHE A 138 10.04 6.53 13.74
C PHE A 138 10.99 6.68 12.54
N ASP A 139 12.16 6.04 12.59
CA ASP A 139 13.07 5.92 11.44
C ASP A 139 12.63 4.73 10.56
N PRO A 140 12.03 4.97 9.38
CA PRO A 140 11.48 3.93 8.50
C PRO A 140 12.56 3.08 7.80
N THR A 141 13.86 3.37 8.03
CA THR A 141 14.99 2.62 7.47
C THR A 141 15.48 1.51 8.40
N GLN A 142 15.13 1.55 9.70
CA GLN A 142 15.64 0.62 10.70
C GLN A 142 14.87 -0.70 10.76
N ASP A 143 13.54 -0.66 10.61
CA ASP A 143 12.68 -1.84 10.64
C ASP A 143 11.54 -1.72 9.63
N PHE A 144 10.82 -2.82 9.44
CA PHE A 144 9.62 -2.87 8.63
C PHE A 144 8.42 -2.31 9.39
N HIS A 145 7.75 -1.35 8.76
CA HIS A 145 6.48 -0.79 9.23
C HIS A 145 5.36 -1.14 8.24
N THR A 146 4.13 -1.24 8.73
CA THR A 146 2.97 -1.63 7.93
C THR A 146 2.26 -0.40 7.39
N TYR A 147 2.15 -0.32 6.06
CA TYR A 147 1.41 0.72 5.36
C TYR A 147 0.16 0.11 4.76
N SER A 148 -1.00 0.67 5.09
CA SER A 148 -2.29 0.06 4.73
C SER A 148 -3.17 1.05 3.98
N ILE A 149 -3.76 0.57 2.89
CA ILE A 149 -4.82 1.27 2.16
C ILE A 149 -6.12 0.52 2.43
N LEU A 150 -7.00 1.11 3.24
CA LEU A 150 -8.39 0.67 3.35
C LEU A 150 -9.22 1.48 2.36
N TRP A 151 -9.88 0.81 1.44
CA TRP A 151 -10.67 1.41 0.39
C TRP A 151 -12.02 0.72 0.30
N ASN A 152 -13.09 1.44 0.62
CA ASN A 152 -14.45 0.93 0.59
C ASN A 152 -15.40 1.95 -0.06
N PRO A 153 -16.69 1.64 -0.23
CA PRO A 153 -17.64 2.57 -0.86
C PRO A 153 -17.82 3.91 -0.13
N LEU A 154 -17.46 3.98 1.16
CA LEU A 154 -17.67 5.14 2.04
C LEU A 154 -16.43 6.03 2.11
N ASN A 155 -15.23 5.46 2.08
CA ASN A 155 -13.98 6.18 2.30
C ASN A 155 -12.74 5.41 1.81
N ILE A 156 -11.65 6.17 1.68
CA ILE A 156 -10.28 5.69 1.65
C ILE A 156 -9.61 6.13 2.94
N ILE A 157 -8.97 5.21 3.65
CA ILE A 157 -8.23 5.49 4.89
C ILE A 157 -6.82 4.93 4.74
N LEU A 158 -5.84 5.79 4.99
CA LEU A 158 -4.43 5.46 4.95
C LEU A 158 -3.91 5.29 6.38
N PHE A 159 -3.23 4.17 6.63
CA PHE A 159 -2.66 3.85 7.93
C PHE A 159 -1.16 3.63 7.86
N VAL A 160 -0.49 3.96 8.95
CA VAL A 160 0.88 3.56 9.28
C VAL A 160 0.82 2.83 10.62
N ASP A 161 1.15 1.54 10.66
CA ASP A 161 1.04 0.66 11.84
C ASP A 161 -0.32 0.80 12.55
N ASP A 162 -1.40 0.64 11.78
CA ASP A 162 -2.79 0.79 12.23
C ASP A 162 -3.17 2.18 12.80
N THR A 163 -2.26 3.16 12.74
CA THR A 163 -2.52 4.56 13.07
C THR A 163 -3.05 5.28 11.82
N PRO A 164 -4.28 5.80 11.82
CA PRO A 164 -4.81 6.53 10.67
C PRO A 164 -4.06 7.86 10.50
N ILE A 165 -3.56 8.11 9.29
CA ILE A 165 -2.87 9.36 8.95
C ILE A 165 -3.69 10.26 8.03
N ARG A 166 -4.65 9.67 7.31
CA ARG A 166 -5.49 10.38 6.33
C ARG A 166 -6.78 9.61 6.07
N VAL A 167 -7.86 10.37 5.91
CA VAL A 167 -9.17 9.88 5.44
C VAL A 167 -9.59 10.72 4.24
N PHE A 168 -10.13 10.07 3.21
CA PHE A 168 -10.79 10.71 2.08
C PHE A 168 -12.18 10.09 1.92
N LYS A 169 -13.21 10.83 2.28
CA LYS A 169 -14.59 10.35 2.24
C LYS A 169 -15.16 10.39 0.83
N ASN A 170 -16.10 9.49 0.57
CA ASN A 170 -16.89 9.53 -0.66
C ASN A 170 -17.90 10.69 -0.58
N TYR A 171 -17.60 11.76 -1.32
CA TYR A 171 -18.46 12.94 -1.46
C TYR A 171 -19.02 13.09 -2.88
N GLU A 172 -19.26 11.99 -3.60
CA GLU A 172 -19.85 12.04 -4.94
C GLU A 172 -21.22 12.74 -4.97
N ALA A 173 -22.00 12.63 -3.88
CA ALA A 173 -23.26 13.37 -3.73
C ALA A 173 -23.07 14.91 -3.75
N TYR A 174 -21.85 15.39 -3.47
CA TYR A 174 -21.44 16.79 -3.51
C TYR A 174 -20.57 17.11 -4.73
N GLY A 175 -20.50 16.21 -5.72
CA GLY A 175 -19.78 16.42 -6.98
C GLY A 175 -18.26 16.16 -6.91
N VAL A 176 -17.75 15.61 -5.81
CA VAL A 176 -16.34 15.18 -5.70
C VAL A 176 -16.22 13.75 -6.20
N PRO A 177 -15.45 13.48 -7.28
CA PRO A 177 -15.25 12.11 -7.75
C PRO A 177 -14.55 11.24 -6.71
N PHE A 178 -14.90 9.95 -6.68
CA PHE A 178 -14.34 8.98 -5.76
C PHE A 178 -13.96 7.69 -6.50
N PRO A 179 -12.80 7.05 -6.18
CA PRO A 179 -12.42 5.77 -6.75
C PRO A 179 -13.42 4.69 -6.35
N LYS A 180 -14.36 4.30 -7.23
CA LYS A 180 -15.32 3.21 -6.89
C LYS A 180 -15.68 2.26 -8.00
N ASN A 181 -15.36 2.60 -9.25
CA ASN A 181 -15.86 1.86 -10.42
C ASN A 181 -14.74 1.18 -11.20
N GLN A 182 -13.47 1.48 -10.91
CA GLN A 182 -12.33 0.97 -11.66
C GLN A 182 -11.57 -0.06 -10.81
N PRO A 183 -11.49 -1.33 -11.22
CA PRO A 183 -10.66 -2.31 -10.55
C PRO A 183 -9.18 -1.91 -10.62
N VAL A 184 -8.50 -1.95 -9.49
CA VAL A 184 -7.10 -1.52 -9.34
C VAL A 184 -6.17 -2.71 -9.14
N ARG A 185 -4.91 -2.57 -9.53
CA ARG A 185 -3.82 -3.44 -9.05
C ARG A 185 -3.07 -2.74 -7.93
N ALA A 186 -2.43 -3.52 -7.06
CA ALA A 186 -1.43 -3.01 -6.14
C ALA A 186 -0.05 -3.00 -6.81
N PHE A 187 0.72 -1.95 -6.55
CA PHE A 187 2.06 -1.74 -7.11
C PHE A 187 3.04 -1.37 -6.01
N ALA A 188 4.30 -1.73 -6.23
CA ALA A 188 5.42 -1.18 -5.47
C ALA A 188 6.57 -0.89 -6.42
N SER A 189 7.28 0.21 -6.20
CA SER A 189 8.41 0.61 -7.04
C SER A 189 9.48 1.37 -6.28
N ILE A 190 10.66 1.45 -6.89
CA ILE A 190 11.67 2.43 -6.54
C ILE A 190 12.18 3.11 -7.81
N TRP A 191 12.28 4.43 -7.80
CA TRP A 191 12.64 5.22 -8.98
C TRP A 191 13.28 6.55 -8.59
N ASP A 192 13.99 7.17 -9.55
CA ASP A 192 14.62 8.48 -9.41
C ASP A 192 13.63 9.59 -9.75
N ALA A 193 13.49 10.53 -8.84
CA ALA A 193 12.54 11.64 -8.89
C ALA A 193 13.26 12.96 -8.56
N ASP A 194 14.49 13.09 -9.05
CA ASP A 194 15.45 14.14 -8.73
C ASP A 194 14.94 15.57 -8.94
N ASP A 195 13.97 15.73 -9.83
CA ASP A 195 13.38 17.03 -10.14
C ASP A 195 12.48 17.58 -9.03
N TRP A 196 12.05 16.75 -8.06
CA TRP A 196 11.14 17.20 -7.01
C TRP A 196 11.25 16.51 -5.65
N ALA A 197 11.74 15.26 -5.57
CA ALA A 197 11.62 14.43 -4.38
C ALA A 197 12.27 15.04 -3.12
N THR A 198 13.52 15.49 -3.20
CA THR A 198 14.24 15.96 -2.01
C THR A 198 14.37 17.48 -2.02
N GLN A 199 13.74 18.12 -1.02
CA GLN A 199 13.73 19.57 -0.84
C GLN A 199 13.22 20.31 -2.09
N GLY A 200 12.17 19.78 -2.73
CA GLY A 200 11.62 20.33 -3.97
C GLY A 200 12.59 20.22 -5.15
N GLY A 201 13.39 19.14 -5.19
CA GLY A 201 14.32 18.84 -6.27
C GLY A 201 15.67 19.56 -6.19
N ARG A 202 15.96 20.26 -5.08
CA ARG A 202 17.23 20.97 -4.88
C ARG A 202 18.40 20.02 -4.66
N ILE A 203 18.17 18.91 -3.98
CA ILE A 203 19.18 17.89 -3.72
C ILE A 203 18.94 16.73 -4.66
N LYS A 204 19.98 16.37 -5.42
CA LYS A 204 19.95 15.33 -6.45
C LYS A 204 20.46 13.99 -5.92
N THR A 205 20.16 12.92 -6.63
CA THR A 205 20.58 11.55 -6.37
C THR A 205 22.10 11.48 -6.50
N ASP A 206 22.77 11.16 -5.39
CA ASP A 206 24.19 10.81 -5.41
C ASP A 206 24.33 9.34 -5.85
N TRP A 207 24.44 9.14 -7.16
CA TRP A 207 24.56 7.81 -7.74
C TRP A 207 25.80 7.02 -7.31
N SER A 208 26.78 7.63 -6.64
CA SER A 208 27.88 6.89 -5.99
C SER A 208 27.41 6.04 -4.80
N LYS A 209 26.20 6.30 -4.29
CA LYS A 209 25.53 5.54 -3.23
C LYS A 209 24.67 4.38 -3.74
N ALA A 210 24.51 4.25 -5.05
CA ALA A 210 23.77 3.14 -5.64
C ALA A 210 24.46 1.78 -5.36
N PRO A 211 23.70 0.67 -5.29
CA PRO A 211 22.25 0.61 -5.46
C PRO A 211 21.49 1.08 -4.22
N PHE A 212 20.43 1.85 -4.44
CA PHE A 212 19.44 2.16 -3.41
C PHE A 212 18.46 0.99 -3.33
N VAL A 213 18.22 0.44 -2.15
CA VAL A 213 17.40 -0.78 -1.99
C VAL A 213 16.30 -0.54 -0.97
N ALA A 214 15.04 -0.72 -1.41
CA ALA A 214 13.88 -0.77 -0.55
C ALA A 214 13.40 -2.22 -0.39
N SER A 215 13.04 -2.60 0.83
CA SER A 215 12.61 -3.96 1.15
C SER A 215 11.12 -4.00 1.47
N TYR A 216 10.45 -5.05 0.98
CA TYR A 216 9.03 -5.26 1.12
C TYR A 216 8.77 -6.67 1.62
N ARG A 217 7.80 -6.83 2.53
CA ARG A 217 7.38 -8.15 3.01
C ARG A 217 5.90 -8.16 3.37
N ASN A 218 5.39 -9.37 3.64
CA ASN A 218 4.10 -9.55 4.28
C ASN A 218 2.93 -8.85 3.56
N PHE A 219 2.93 -8.84 2.22
CA PHE A 219 1.79 -8.34 1.45
C PHE A 219 0.51 -9.10 1.81
N ARG A 220 -0.57 -8.39 2.13
CA ARG A 220 -1.88 -8.97 2.41
C ARG A 220 -2.96 -8.14 1.74
N ALA A 221 -3.83 -8.79 0.99
CA ALA A 221 -5.02 -8.17 0.43
C ALA A 221 -6.26 -8.90 0.95
N ASN A 222 -6.96 -8.29 1.91
CA ASN A 222 -8.34 -8.67 2.22
C ASN A 222 -9.26 -7.79 1.38
N ALA A 223 -9.52 -8.22 0.15
CA ALA A 223 -10.15 -7.39 -0.87
C ALA A 223 -11.08 -8.23 -1.74
N CYS A 224 -11.97 -7.56 -2.47
CA CYS A 224 -12.80 -8.24 -3.45
C CYS A 224 -12.01 -8.38 -4.76
N VAL A 225 -11.62 -9.61 -5.10
CA VAL A 225 -10.88 -9.92 -6.33
C VAL A 225 -11.81 -9.77 -7.52
N TRP A 226 -11.44 -8.90 -8.46
CA TRP A 226 -12.21 -8.64 -9.66
C TRP A 226 -12.02 -9.75 -10.70
N THR A 227 -13.09 -10.50 -10.98
CA THR A 227 -13.09 -11.59 -11.98
C THR A 227 -13.95 -11.27 -13.21
N GLY A 228 -14.34 -10.00 -13.40
CA GLY A 228 -15.33 -9.59 -14.41
C GLY A 228 -16.62 -9.17 -13.73
N ASP A 229 -17.70 -9.93 -13.87
CA ASP A 229 -19.05 -9.44 -13.54
C ASP A 229 -19.38 -9.41 -12.04
N TYR A 230 -18.74 -10.25 -11.22
CA TYR A 230 -18.98 -10.34 -9.78
C TYR A 230 -17.65 -10.49 -9.03
N PRO A 231 -17.22 -9.48 -8.25
CA PRO A 231 -15.97 -9.59 -7.52
C PRO A 231 -16.13 -10.57 -6.35
N ALA A 232 -15.18 -11.49 -6.21
CA ALA A 232 -15.17 -12.47 -5.13
C ALA A 232 -14.55 -11.83 -3.88
N CYS A 233 -15.36 -11.57 -2.86
CA CYS A 233 -14.93 -10.97 -1.60
C CYS A 233 -14.56 -12.03 -0.55
N GLY A 234 -13.51 -11.75 0.23
CA GLY A 234 -13.18 -12.46 1.47
C GLY A 234 -14.02 -11.95 2.65
N ASP A 235 -13.38 -11.78 3.82
CA ASP A 235 -14.01 -11.14 4.99
C ASP A 235 -14.33 -9.67 4.65
N THR A 236 -15.60 -9.28 4.71
CA THR A 236 -16.09 -7.96 4.30
C THR A 236 -16.22 -6.96 5.45
N LYS A 237 -15.67 -7.21 6.65
CA LYS A 237 -15.73 -6.24 7.78
C LYS A 237 -15.25 -4.84 7.43
N TRP A 238 -14.24 -4.74 6.55
CA TRP A 238 -13.70 -3.46 6.07
C TRP A 238 -14.68 -2.67 5.19
N MET A 239 -15.72 -3.30 4.63
CA MET A 239 -16.60 -2.71 3.61
C MET A 239 -17.46 -1.55 4.16
N GLN A 240 -17.75 -1.57 5.45
CA GLN A 240 -18.49 -0.52 6.15
C GLN A 240 -17.62 0.17 7.20
N GLN A 241 -16.31 -0.03 7.16
CA GLN A 241 -15.43 0.53 8.15
C GLN A 241 -15.29 2.04 7.94
N GLU A 242 -15.51 2.78 9.02
CA GLU A 242 -15.20 4.20 9.16
C GLU A 242 -14.31 4.39 10.38
N LEU A 243 -13.72 5.56 10.55
CA LEU A 243 -13.03 5.89 11.79
C LEU A 243 -14.04 6.07 12.92
N ASP A 244 -13.79 5.37 14.03
CA ASP A 244 -14.48 5.65 15.28
C ASP A 244 -13.94 6.94 15.93
N TRP A 245 -14.58 7.36 17.02
CA TRP A 245 -14.24 8.60 17.70
C TRP A 245 -12.78 8.65 18.18
N TRP A 246 -12.25 7.54 18.69
CA TRP A 246 -10.85 7.46 19.14
C TRP A 246 -9.88 7.56 17.98
N SER A 247 -10.18 6.90 16.86
CA SER A 247 -9.37 6.95 15.66
C SER A 247 -9.36 8.36 15.04
N TRP A 248 -10.46 9.10 15.12
CA TRP A 248 -10.51 10.52 14.75
C TRP A 248 -9.61 11.39 15.63
N MET A 249 -9.59 11.16 16.94
CA MET A 249 -8.65 11.86 17.83
C MET A 249 -7.19 11.54 17.49
N THR A 250 -6.89 10.28 17.25
CA THR A 250 -5.55 9.85 16.82
C THR A 250 -5.15 10.53 15.52
N LEU A 251 -6.04 10.54 14.51
CA LEU A 251 -5.80 11.24 13.24
C LEU A 251 -5.56 12.74 13.46
N SER A 252 -6.35 13.39 14.33
CA SER A 252 -6.15 14.80 14.68
C SER A 252 -4.78 15.04 15.31
N TRP A 253 -4.34 14.17 16.23
CA TRP A 253 -3.02 14.24 16.84
C TRP A 253 -1.90 14.03 15.81
N VAL A 254 -2.03 13.05 14.91
CA VAL A 254 -1.07 12.84 13.81
C VAL A 254 -0.95 14.10 12.97
N ARG A 255 -2.09 14.66 12.55
CA ARG A 255 -2.11 15.86 11.71
C ARG A 255 -1.50 17.07 12.41
N MET A 256 -1.73 17.23 13.71
CA MET A 256 -1.17 18.35 14.47
C MET A 256 0.34 18.27 14.66
N ASN A 257 0.91 17.06 14.75
CA ASN A 257 2.32 16.86 15.11
C ASN A 257 3.22 16.51 13.91
N TYR A 258 2.68 15.93 12.84
CA TYR A 258 3.48 15.33 11.77
C TYR A 258 3.13 15.80 10.35
N LEU A 259 1.98 16.45 10.14
CA LEU A 259 1.60 16.96 8.81
C LEU A 259 2.45 18.18 8.43
N LEU A 260 3.09 18.11 7.27
CA LEU A 260 3.99 19.12 6.72
C LEU A 260 3.35 19.95 5.60
N TYR A 261 2.59 19.26 4.75
CA TYR A 261 1.89 19.86 3.62
C TYR A 261 0.51 19.27 3.53
N ASP A 262 -0.47 20.14 3.28
CA ASP A 262 -1.84 19.75 3.00
C ASP A 262 -2.41 20.60 1.87
N TYR A 263 -2.72 19.95 0.75
CA TYR A 263 -3.33 20.60 -0.42
C TYR A 263 -4.60 21.39 -0.05
N CYS A 264 -5.36 20.97 0.97
CA CYS A 264 -6.56 21.67 1.43
C CYS A 264 -6.29 23.06 2.02
N THR A 265 -5.04 23.37 2.34
CA THR A 265 -4.63 24.66 2.91
C THR A 265 -3.64 25.43 2.02
N ASP A 266 -3.33 24.89 0.84
CA ASP A 266 -2.39 25.48 -0.10
C ASP A 266 -3.03 26.63 -0.90
N THR A 267 -3.00 27.81 -0.30
CA THR A 267 -3.47 29.06 -0.93
C THR A 267 -2.64 29.46 -2.15
N LYS A 268 -1.38 29.02 -2.28
CA LYS A 268 -0.57 29.34 -3.46
C LYS A 268 -1.06 28.57 -4.68
N ARG A 269 -1.47 27.32 -4.48
CA ARG A 269 -1.97 26.47 -5.55
C ARG A 269 -3.42 26.75 -5.92
N PHE A 270 -4.29 26.93 -4.92
CA PHE A 270 -5.74 27.02 -5.13
C PHE A 270 -6.32 28.43 -4.95
N GLY A 271 -5.52 29.41 -4.53
CA GLY A 271 -6.03 30.74 -4.22
C GLY A 271 -7.10 30.67 -3.14
N TYR A 272 -8.31 31.13 -3.47
CA TYR A 272 -9.51 31.03 -2.61
C TYR A 272 -10.49 29.93 -3.05
N GLY A 273 -10.21 29.22 -4.15
CA GLY A 273 -11.05 28.16 -4.72
C GLY A 273 -10.56 26.77 -4.34
N PHE A 274 -10.58 26.44 -3.04
CA PHE A 274 -10.12 25.14 -2.55
C PHE A 274 -10.97 23.97 -3.11
N PRO A 275 -10.38 22.76 -3.21
CA PRO A 275 -11.14 21.57 -3.58
C PRO A 275 -12.37 21.37 -2.66
N PRO A 276 -13.57 21.05 -3.20
CA PRO A 276 -14.80 21.03 -2.41
C PRO A 276 -14.74 20.09 -1.21
N GLU A 277 -14.07 18.95 -1.33
CA GLU A 277 -13.88 17.97 -0.26
C GLU A 277 -13.22 18.55 1.00
N CYS A 278 -12.41 19.61 0.86
CA CYS A 278 -11.69 20.23 1.96
C CYS A 278 -12.60 21.04 2.89
N ALA A 279 -13.78 21.46 2.40
CA ALA A 279 -14.77 22.19 3.18
C ALA A 279 -15.90 21.29 3.71
N LEU A 280 -15.91 20.00 3.33
CA LEU A 280 -16.96 19.06 3.73
C LEU A 280 -16.65 18.39 5.08
N PRO A 281 -17.68 17.99 5.85
CA PRO A 281 -17.50 17.48 7.20
C PRO A 281 -16.82 16.12 7.23
N ASN A 282 -15.61 16.10 7.81
CA ASN A 282 -14.89 14.88 8.14
C ASN A 282 -15.66 13.96 9.09
#